data_AF-A0A3N5UEU0-F1
#
_entry.id   AF-A0A3N5UEU0-F1
#
_cell.length_a   1.000
_cell.length_b   1.000
_cell.length_c   1.000
_cell.angle_alpha   90.00
_cell.angle_beta   90.00
_cell.angle_gamma   90.00
#
_symmetry.space_group_name_H-M   'P 1'
#
loop_
_entity.id
_entity.type
_entity.pdbx_description
1 polymer ?
#
loop_
_entity_poly.entity_id
_entity_poly.type
_entity_poly.pdbx_seq_one_letter_code
_entity_poly.pdbx_strand_id
1 'polypeptide(L)'
;MEKYMQIAIEEARAALAEGNYPYGSVLVRGGEIIGRGRNHMNTHNDPTSHAEIEVLRAAGLQATYAGTTMYASAFPCIMCAGSIVMLGIPELVVGASWEGCESSQAFLELHGVKIKILELEECRELLI
;
A
#
# COMPACT_ATOMS: atom_id res chain seq x y z
N MET A 1 -2.61 -17.75 1.37
CA MET A 1 -2.16 -16.38 1.11
C MET A 1 -3.24 -15.67 0.31
N GLU A 2 -3.66 -14.46 0.70
CA GLU A 2 -4.69 -13.73 -0.04
C GLU A 2 -4.14 -13.32 -1.41
N LYS A 3 -4.80 -13.71 -2.50
CA LYS A 3 -4.32 -13.51 -3.89
C LYS A 3 -3.88 -12.06 -4.20
N TYR A 4 -4.46 -11.07 -3.51
CA TYR A 4 -4.14 -9.65 -3.69
C TYR A 4 -2.80 -9.25 -3.06
N MET A 5 -2.45 -9.85 -1.91
CA MET A 5 -1.14 -9.61 -1.28
C MET A 5 -0.01 -10.15 -2.15
N GLN A 6 -0.21 -11.30 -2.82
CA GLN A 6 0.77 -11.81 -3.78
C GLN A 6 1.05 -10.81 -4.90
N ILE A 7 0.01 -10.16 -5.41
CA ILE A 7 0.14 -9.14 -6.46
C ILE A 7 0.89 -7.91 -5.92
N ALA A 8 0.62 -7.48 -4.68
CA ALA A 8 1.38 -6.40 -4.05
C ALA A 8 2.87 -6.75 -3.89
N ILE A 9 3.21 -8.00 -3.57
CA ILE A 9 4.60 -8.49 -3.52
C ILE A 9 5.24 -8.51 -4.91
N GLU A 10 4.51 -8.94 -5.95
CA GLU A 10 4.99 -8.89 -7.34
C GLU A 10 5.32 -7.46 -7.78
N GLU A 11 4.47 -6.49 -7.44
CA GLU A 11 4.74 -5.06 -7.68
C GLU A 11 5.97 -4.57 -6.91
N ALA A 12 6.15 -4.99 -5.66
CA ALA A 12 7.34 -4.66 -4.86
C ALA A 12 8.63 -5.21 -5.47
N ARG A 13 8.62 -6.46 -5.93
CA ARG A 13 9.74 -7.10 -6.63
C ARG A 13 10.06 -6.39 -7.95
N ALA A 14 9.04 -5.96 -8.68
CA ALA A 14 9.21 -5.23 -9.92
C ALA A 14 9.80 -3.82 -9.68
N ALA A 15 9.37 -3.11 -8.64
CA ALA A 15 9.95 -1.83 -8.25
C ALA A 15 11.45 -1.96 -7.95
N LEU A 16 11.85 -3.01 -7.22
CA LEU A 16 13.25 -3.30 -6.94
C LEU A 16 14.06 -3.55 -8.22
N ALA A 17 13.51 -4.36 -9.13
CA ALA A 17 14.16 -4.67 -10.41
C ALA A 17 14.35 -3.41 -11.29
N GLU A 18 13.48 -2.42 -11.14
CA GLU A 18 13.54 -1.12 -11.81
C GLU A 18 14.45 -0.10 -11.10
N GLY A 19 15.05 -0.48 -9.96
CA GLY A 19 15.94 0.38 -9.18
C GLY A 19 15.23 1.33 -8.22
N ASN A 20 13.96 1.08 -7.89
CA ASN A 20 13.21 1.78 -6.85
C ASN A 20 13.22 1.00 -5.53
N TYR A 21 12.66 1.61 -4.47
CA TYR A 21 12.46 0.89 -3.21
C TYR A 21 11.39 -0.21 -3.37
N PRO A 22 11.55 -1.37 -2.70
CA PRO A 22 10.74 -2.58 -2.93
C PRO A 22 9.35 -2.51 -2.26
N TYR A 23 8.53 -1.55 -2.68
CA TYR A 23 7.16 -1.39 -2.17
C TYR A 23 6.15 -1.56 -3.30
N GLY A 24 5.09 -2.31 -3.01
CA GLY A 24 3.99 -2.57 -3.93
C GLY A 24 2.66 -2.55 -3.19
N SER A 25 1.60 -2.17 -3.91
CA SER A 25 0.27 -2.07 -3.35
C SER A 25 -0.80 -2.35 -4.42
N VAL A 26 -1.98 -2.77 -3.97
CA VAL A 26 -3.18 -2.90 -4.81
C VAL A 26 -4.43 -2.42 -4.06
N LEU A 27 -5.38 -1.85 -4.79
CA LEU A 27 -6.68 -1.44 -4.28
C LEU A 27 -7.77 -2.33 -4.87
N VAL A 28 -8.58 -2.93 -4.00
CA VAL A 28 -9.58 -3.94 -4.37
C VAL A 28 -10.97 -3.45 -4.00
N ARG A 29 -11.96 -3.68 -4.86
CA ARG A 29 -13.40 -3.47 -4.58
C ARG A 29 -14.20 -4.65 -5.09
N GLY A 30 -15.04 -5.26 -4.26
CA GLY A 30 -15.92 -6.35 -4.71
C GLY A 30 -15.17 -7.55 -5.30
N GLY A 31 -13.90 -7.73 -4.96
CA GLY A 31 -13.03 -8.77 -5.51
C GLY A 31 -12.29 -8.42 -6.80
N GLU A 32 -12.50 -7.22 -7.33
CA GLU A 32 -11.82 -6.68 -8.50
C GLU A 32 -10.71 -5.71 -8.08
N ILE A 33 -9.58 -5.75 -8.78
CA ILE A 33 -8.49 -4.80 -8.57
C ILE A 33 -8.81 -3.56 -9.39
N ILE A 34 -9.07 -2.46 -8.70
CA ILE A 34 -9.36 -1.16 -9.32
C ILE A 34 -8.12 -0.28 -9.45
N GLY A 35 -7.01 -0.63 -8.77
CA GLY A 35 -5.71 0.05 -8.91
C GLY A 35 -4.56 -0.87 -8.51
N ARG A 36 -3.44 -0.77 -9.23
CA ARG A 36 -2.17 -1.42 -8.93
C ARG A 36 -1.06 -0.38 -8.99
N GLY A 37 -0.09 -0.47 -8.10
CA GLY A 37 1.00 0.49 -8.06
C GLY A 37 2.18 -0.04 -7.29
N ARG A 38 3.35 0.49 -7.64
CA ARG A 38 4.63 0.18 -7.02
C ARG A 38 5.40 1.48 -6.81
N ASN A 39 6.41 1.47 -5.97
CA ASN A 39 7.24 2.65 -5.79
C ASN A 39 7.97 2.98 -7.11
N HIS A 40 7.90 4.25 -7.52
CA HIS A 40 8.62 4.77 -8.68
C HIS A 40 9.49 5.99 -8.31
N MET A 41 9.82 6.18 -7.03
CA MET A 41 10.49 7.39 -6.54
C MET A 41 11.74 7.75 -7.35
N ASN A 42 12.61 6.77 -7.59
CA ASN A 42 13.87 6.98 -8.30
C ASN A 42 13.64 7.15 -9.80
N THR A 43 12.81 6.28 -10.38
CA THR A 43 12.53 6.25 -11.83
C THR A 43 11.72 7.45 -12.33
N HIS A 44 10.79 7.96 -11.51
CA HIS A 44 10.00 9.16 -11.81
C HIS A 44 10.67 10.46 -11.33
N ASN A 45 11.73 10.37 -10.51
CA ASN A 45 12.28 11.52 -9.79
C ASN A 45 11.18 12.30 -9.03
N ASP A 46 10.28 11.55 -8.38
CA ASP A 46 9.13 12.07 -7.63
C ASP A 46 9.16 11.52 -6.20
N PRO A 47 9.46 12.36 -5.19
CA PRO A 47 9.54 11.92 -3.79
C PRO A 47 8.19 11.45 -3.22
N THR A 48 7.08 11.67 -3.93
CA THR A 48 5.74 11.24 -3.51
C THR A 48 5.27 9.97 -4.20
N SER A 49 6.03 9.43 -5.16
CA SER A 49 5.67 8.28 -5.99
C SER A 49 5.82 6.94 -5.25
N HIS A 50 5.21 6.86 -4.07
CA HIS A 50 5.11 5.65 -3.25
C HIS A 50 4.06 4.70 -3.80
N ALA A 51 4.15 3.42 -3.46
CA ALA A 51 3.27 2.38 -3.99
C ALA A 51 1.79 2.68 -3.75
N GLU A 52 1.41 3.14 -2.55
CA GLU A 52 0.04 3.46 -2.20
C GLU A 52 -0.47 4.69 -2.97
N ILE A 53 0.39 5.66 -3.23
CA ILE A 53 0.03 6.84 -4.04
C ILE A 53 -0.15 6.43 -5.51
N GLU A 54 0.75 5.60 -6.04
CA GLU A 54 0.67 5.08 -7.41
C GLU A 54 -0.58 4.22 -7.61
N VAL A 55 -0.98 3.42 -6.61
CA VAL A 55 -2.26 2.70 -6.61
C VAL A 55 -3.45 3.63 -6.75
N LEU A 56 -3.45 4.75 -6.00
CA LEU A 56 -4.54 5.72 -6.06
C LEU A 56 -4.56 6.47 -7.39
N ARG A 57 -3.39 6.82 -7.94
CA ARG A 57 -3.25 7.38 -9.28
C ARG A 57 -3.78 6.43 -10.35
N ALA A 58 -3.46 5.13 -10.25
CA ALA A 58 -3.95 4.10 -11.16
C ALA A 58 -5.46 3.87 -11.03
N ALA A 59 -6.00 3.92 -9.81
CA ALA A 59 -7.45 3.82 -9.58
C ALA A 59 -8.22 5.04 -10.11
N GLY A 60 -7.58 6.21 -10.18
CA GLY A 60 -8.20 7.45 -10.63
C GLY A 60 -9.32 7.93 -9.70
N LEU A 61 -10.07 8.95 -10.14
CA LEU A 61 -11.19 9.47 -9.35
C LEU A 61 -12.34 8.45 -9.29
N GLN A 62 -12.78 8.15 -8.07
CA GLN A 62 -13.90 7.28 -7.79
C GLN A 62 -15.07 8.10 -7.22
N ALA A 63 -16.30 7.66 -7.46
CA ALA A 63 -17.48 8.27 -6.81
C ALA A 63 -17.43 8.11 -5.28
N THR A 64 -16.86 7.01 -4.81
CA THR A 64 -16.53 6.75 -3.40
C THR A 64 -15.41 5.72 -3.33
N TYR A 65 -14.62 5.75 -2.26
CA TYR A 65 -13.69 4.67 -1.90
C TYR A 65 -14.25 3.73 -0.82
N ALA A 66 -15.51 3.91 -0.42
CA ALA A 66 -16.17 2.95 0.46
C ALA A 66 -16.19 1.55 -0.16
N GLY A 67 -16.07 0.53 0.70
CA GLY A 67 -16.05 -0.87 0.28
C GLY A 67 -14.77 -1.30 -0.46
N THR A 68 -13.70 -0.50 -0.39
CA THR A 68 -12.38 -0.91 -0.89
C THR A 68 -11.49 -1.44 0.22
N THR A 69 -10.59 -2.35 -0.14
CA THR A 69 -9.50 -2.81 0.73
C THR A 69 -8.18 -2.55 0.01
N MET A 70 -7.26 -1.83 0.68
CA MET A 70 -5.90 -1.64 0.18
C MET A 70 -5.00 -2.77 0.72
N TYR A 71 -4.21 -3.36 -0.14
CA TYR A 71 -3.20 -4.35 0.21
C TYR A 71 -1.82 -3.76 -0.06
N ALA A 72 -1.00 -3.57 0.97
CA ALA A 72 0.34 -3.01 0.83
C ALA A 72 1.39 -4.04 1.28
N SER A 73 2.48 -4.19 0.52
CA SER A 73 3.55 -5.14 0.85
C SER A 73 4.24 -4.80 2.19
N ALA A 74 4.31 -3.51 2.53
CA ALA A 74 4.82 -2.98 3.78
C ALA A 74 3.87 -1.95 4.39
N PHE A 75 4.03 -1.66 5.67
CA PHE A 75 3.18 -0.68 6.36
C PHE A 75 3.34 0.72 5.73
N PRO A 76 2.27 1.47 5.48
CA PRO A 76 2.36 2.78 4.84
C PRO A 76 3.05 3.82 5.72
N CYS A 77 3.81 4.75 5.13
CA CYS A 77 4.29 5.93 5.85
C CYS A 77 3.17 6.92 6.15
N ILE A 78 3.45 7.98 6.92
CA ILE A 78 2.43 8.95 7.34
C ILE A 78 1.73 9.68 6.17
N MET A 79 2.43 9.91 5.05
CA MET A 79 1.86 10.51 3.85
C MET A 79 0.83 9.58 3.19
N CYS A 80 1.19 8.30 3.04
CA CYS A 80 0.30 7.28 2.47
C CYS A 80 -0.90 7.05 3.40
N ALA A 81 -0.67 6.98 4.72
CA ALA A 81 -1.73 6.89 5.73
C ALA A 81 -2.70 8.08 5.66
N GLY A 82 -2.19 9.30 5.53
CA GLY A 82 -2.99 10.50 5.30
C GLY A 82 -3.88 10.40 4.06
N SER A 83 -3.36 9.84 2.98
CA SER A 83 -4.11 9.66 1.73
C SER A 83 -5.23 8.61 1.87
N ILE A 84 -4.96 7.50 2.54
CA ILE A 84 -5.94 6.44 2.87
C ILE A 84 -7.11 7.04 3.66
N VAL A 85 -6.81 7.82 4.71
CA VAL A 85 -7.82 8.49 5.54
C VAL A 85 -8.58 9.53 4.74
N MET A 86 -7.89 10.41 4.01
CA MET A 86 -8.51 11.50 3.24
C MET A 86 -9.51 10.98 2.21
N LEU A 87 -9.21 9.86 1.56
CA LEU A 87 -10.09 9.25 0.56
C LEU A 87 -11.19 8.37 1.16
N GLY A 88 -11.11 8.04 2.45
CA GLY A 88 -12.09 7.20 3.14
C GLY A 88 -11.98 5.72 2.78
N ILE A 89 -10.76 5.21 2.59
CA ILE A 89 -10.51 3.78 2.39
C ILE A 89 -10.66 3.07 3.74
N PRO A 90 -11.62 2.14 3.90
CA PRO A 90 -12.00 1.61 5.20
C PRO A 90 -11.09 0.50 5.75
N GLU A 91 -10.32 -0.15 4.89
CA GLU A 91 -9.53 -1.33 5.26
C GLU A 91 -8.16 -1.35 4.59
N LEU A 92 -7.16 -1.70 5.39
CA LEU A 92 -5.77 -1.87 4.99
C LEU A 92 -5.27 -3.25 5.46
N VAL A 93 -4.75 -4.03 4.52
CA VAL A 93 -4.06 -5.29 4.78
C VAL A 93 -2.58 -5.10 4.45
N VAL A 94 -1.71 -5.39 5.41
CA VAL A 94 -0.28 -5.12 5.34
C VAL A 94 0.51 -6.41 5.35
N GLY A 95 1.49 -6.54 4.44
CA GLY A 95 2.37 -7.69 4.34
C GLY A 95 3.35 -7.78 5.52
N ALA A 96 4.12 -6.72 5.77
CA ALA A 96 5.04 -6.62 6.90
C ALA A 96 5.04 -5.22 7.53
N SER A 97 5.24 -5.15 8.85
CA SER A 97 5.55 -3.90 9.56
C SER A 97 7.04 -3.57 9.50
N TRP A 98 7.39 -2.34 9.86
CA TRP A 98 8.78 -1.88 9.99
C TRP A 98 8.92 -0.93 11.18
N GLU A 99 10.11 -0.85 11.76
CA GLU A 99 10.39 -0.03 12.94
C GLU A 99 10.16 1.46 12.66
N GLY A 100 9.25 2.10 13.39
CA GLY A 100 8.86 3.49 13.16
C GLY A 100 7.49 3.67 12.51
N CYS A 101 6.81 2.58 12.12
CA CYS A 101 5.46 2.66 11.54
C CYS A 101 4.37 2.98 12.57
N GLU A 102 4.68 3.00 13.87
CA GLU A 102 3.70 3.13 14.97
C GLU A 102 2.88 4.43 14.87
N SER A 103 3.53 5.53 14.44
CA SER A 103 2.86 6.82 14.25
C SER A 103 1.79 6.77 13.16
N SER A 104 2.09 6.11 12.03
CA SER A 104 1.16 5.93 10.93
C SER A 104 0.04 4.93 11.28
N GLN A 105 0.36 3.89 12.04
CA GLN A 105 -0.60 2.93 12.54
C GLN A 105 -1.62 3.60 13.47
N ALA A 106 -1.14 4.31 14.49
CA ALA A 106 -1.98 5.04 15.42
C ALA A 106 -2.86 6.08 14.69
N PHE A 107 -2.32 6.76 13.68
CA PHE A 107 -3.09 7.70 12.86
C PHE A 107 -4.24 7.01 12.09
N LEU A 108 -3.99 5.86 11.46
CA LEU A 108 -5.01 5.10 10.74
C LEU A 108 -6.10 4.56 11.68
N GLU A 109 -5.70 4.00 12.82
CA GLU A 109 -6.62 3.47 13.85
C GLU A 109 -7.50 4.58 14.44
N LEU A 110 -6.92 5.75 14.73
CA LEU A 110 -7.65 6.93 15.22
C LEU A 110 -8.77 7.36 14.26
N HIS A 111 -8.56 7.21 12.95
CA HIS A 111 -9.53 7.56 11.92
C HIS A 111 -10.43 6.38 11.51
N GLY A 112 -10.41 5.27 12.25
CA GLY A 112 -11.32 4.14 12.07
C GLY A 112 -10.99 3.24 10.89
N VAL A 113 -9.78 3.31 10.34
CA VAL A 113 -9.33 2.37 9.30
C VAL A 113 -9.08 1.01 9.96
N LYS A 114 -9.65 -0.06 9.40
CA LYS A 114 -9.40 -1.42 9.86
C LYS A 114 -8.06 -1.90 9.32
N ILE A 115 -7.17 -2.33 10.21
CA ILE A 115 -5.82 -2.76 9.84
C ILE A 115 -5.66 -4.25 10.15
N LYS A 116 -5.12 -5.00 9.18
CA LYS A 116 -4.72 -6.39 9.36
C LYS A 116 -3.27 -6.54 8.92
N ILE A 117 -2.37 -6.84 9.86
CA ILE A 117 -0.95 -7.06 9.58
C ILE A 117 -0.71 -8.57 9.49
N LEU A 118 -0.17 -9.03 8.37
CA LEU A 118 0.04 -10.45 8.09
C LEU A 118 1.40 -10.98 8.57
N GLU A 119 2.39 -10.10 8.72
CA GLU A 119 3.76 -10.43 9.11
C GLU A 119 4.38 -11.54 8.25
N LEU A 120 4.30 -11.37 6.93
CA LEU A 120 4.84 -12.33 5.95
C LEU A 120 6.36 -12.19 5.84
N GLU A 121 7.06 -13.32 5.93
CA GLU A 121 8.52 -13.35 5.82
C GLU A 121 9.02 -12.79 4.48
N GLU A 122 8.37 -13.16 3.38
CA GLU A 122 8.72 -12.65 2.04
C GLU A 122 8.62 -11.11 1.94
N CYS A 123 7.68 -10.51 2.67
CA CYS A 123 7.59 -9.05 2.73
C CYS A 123 8.70 -8.45 3.60
N ARG A 124 9.09 -9.11 4.69
CA ARG A 124 10.19 -8.65 5.56
C ARG A 124 11.54 -8.74 4.88
N GLU A 125 11.80 -9.81 4.14
CA GLU A 125 13.02 -10.00 3.35
C GLU A 125 13.22 -8.88 2.31
N LEU A 126 12.13 -8.33 1.78
CA LEU A 126 12.19 -7.18 0.87
C LEU A 126 12.56 -5.87 1.57
N LEU A 127 12.49 -5.77 2.89
CA LEU A 127 12.78 -4.53 3.63
C LEU A 127 14.23 -4.42 4.10
N ILE A 128 15.05 -5.44 3.86
CA ILE A 128 16.46 -5.53 4.26
C ILE A 128 17.36 -5.16 3.07
#